data_AF-A0A524H1T3-F1
#
_entry.id   AF-A0A524H1T3-F1
#
_cell.length_a   1.000
_cell.length_b   1.000
_cell.length_c   1.000
_cell.angle_alpha   90.00
_cell.angle_beta   90.00
_cell.angle_gamma   90.00
#
_symmetry.space_group_name_H-M   'P 1'
#
loop_
_entity.id
_entity.type
_entity.pdbx_description
1 polymer ?
#
loop_
_entity_poly.entity_id
_entity_poly.type
_entity_poly.pdbx_seq_one_letter_code
_entity_poly.pdbx_strand_id
1 'polypeptide(L)'
;MTMLGRGALGLALAGAVLTAVPAAAQSPAQIQAAVDAAYAKYKNLDEGANADYIPALAKVDPKLFGIAVVDANGRVYTAGNQSTEVSIQSISKVYTMALVMDQQSPDFILNSIGADATGMRFNSIVSVEWSYKGLGGSKLENGAEMNPLVNPGAITATSMVKGSSRGEIWGSIENFYNAAAGRQLTVLRDVYESEAATNQRNQAIGMLMYAYGYIKDNPLQAVDIYTEQCSV
;
A
#
# COMPACT_ATOMS: atom_id res chain seq x y z
N MET A 1 -74.08 7.81 -5.88
CA MET A 1 -73.27 6.70 -5.35
C MET A 1 -71.97 7.28 -4.81
N THR A 2 -71.87 7.24 -3.48
CA THR A 2 -70.72 7.39 -2.56
C THR A 2 -69.31 7.45 -3.15
N MET A 3 -68.49 8.39 -2.65
CA MET A 3 -67.23 8.13 -1.89
C MET A 3 -66.71 9.48 -1.34
N LEU A 4 -66.78 9.69 -0.01
CA LEU A 4 -65.70 9.47 0.96
C LEU A 4 -64.65 10.60 0.96
N GLY A 5 -64.64 11.35 2.08
CA GLY A 5 -63.72 12.46 2.32
C GLY A 5 -62.29 12.03 2.63
N ARG A 6 -61.40 13.02 2.66
CA ARG A 6 -60.09 12.90 3.29
C ARG A 6 -59.77 14.19 4.02
N GLY A 7 -59.80 14.12 5.35
CA GLY A 7 -59.23 15.12 6.23
C GLY A 7 -57.70 15.15 6.05
N ALA A 8 -57.14 16.36 6.06
CA ALA A 8 -55.70 16.56 6.08
C ALA A 8 -55.18 16.21 7.48
N LEU A 9 -54.47 15.09 7.59
CA LEU A 9 -53.66 14.76 8.76
C LEU A 9 -52.25 15.30 8.49
N GLY A 10 -51.92 16.46 9.09
CA GLY A 10 -50.56 16.97 9.08
C GLY A 10 -49.66 16.09 9.95
N LEU A 11 -48.79 15.30 9.34
CA LEU A 11 -47.67 14.68 10.05
C LEU A 11 -46.59 15.74 10.27
N ALA A 12 -46.45 16.23 11.49
CA ALA A 12 -45.24 16.89 11.93
C ALA A 12 -44.14 15.83 12.10
N LEU A 13 -43.22 15.74 11.13
CA LEU A 13 -41.97 15.01 11.34
C LEU A 13 -41.11 15.82 12.31
N ALA A 14 -41.07 15.38 13.57
CA ALA A 14 -40.03 15.79 14.50
C ALA A 14 -38.71 15.17 14.02
N GLY A 15 -37.88 15.97 13.36
CA GLY A 15 -36.51 15.59 13.01
C GLY A 15 -35.69 15.45 14.29
N ALA A 16 -35.46 14.22 14.73
CA ALA A 16 -34.46 13.94 15.76
C ALA A 16 -33.08 14.22 15.16
N VAL A 17 -32.50 15.36 15.50
CA VAL A 17 -31.08 15.64 15.25
C VAL A 17 -30.29 14.70 16.16
N LEU A 18 -29.80 13.59 15.60
CA LEU A 18 -28.79 12.76 16.23
C LEU A 18 -27.51 13.60 16.32
N THR A 19 -27.28 14.24 17.47
CA THR A 19 -25.97 14.79 17.79
C THR A 19 -25.02 13.61 17.96
N ALA A 20 -24.11 13.43 17.02
CA ALA A 20 -23.02 12.48 17.18
C ALA A 20 -22.26 12.86 18.45
N VAL A 21 -22.35 12.04 19.49
CA VAL A 21 -21.50 12.20 20.68
C VAL A 21 -20.08 12.01 20.18
N PRO A 22 -19.18 13.00 20.32
CA PRO A 22 -17.79 12.82 19.92
C PRO A 22 -17.24 11.63 20.70
N ALA A 23 -16.71 10.64 19.99
CA ALA A 23 -16.05 9.51 20.64
C ALA A 23 -14.96 10.08 21.57
N ALA A 24 -15.07 9.82 22.87
CA ALA A 24 -14.04 10.21 23.81
C ALA A 24 -12.74 9.49 23.42
N ALA A 25 -11.65 10.24 23.27
CA ALA A 25 -10.35 9.67 22.96
C ALA A 25 -9.96 8.62 24.01
N GLN A 26 -9.47 7.46 23.57
CA GLN A 26 -8.99 6.43 24.48
C GLN A 26 -7.79 6.97 25.27
N SER A 27 -7.77 6.71 26.58
CA SER A 27 -6.61 7.02 27.43
C SER A 27 -5.41 6.14 27.06
N PRO A 28 -4.17 6.56 27.37
CA PRO A 28 -2.98 5.75 27.15
C PRO A 28 -3.07 4.32 27.73
N ALA A 29 -3.67 4.17 28.90
CA ALA A 29 -3.86 2.86 29.54
C ALA A 29 -4.86 1.98 28.77
N GLN A 30 -5.92 2.57 28.20
CA GLN A 30 -6.88 1.84 27.36
C GLN A 30 -6.24 1.38 26.04
N ILE A 31 -5.36 2.19 25.45
CA ILE A 31 -4.62 1.82 24.24
C ILE A 31 -3.65 0.67 24.53
N GLN A 32 -2.83 0.76 25.58
CA GLN A 32 -1.93 -0.33 25.96
C GLN A 32 -2.71 -1.63 26.27
N ALA A 33 -3.80 -1.53 27.02
CA ALA A 33 -4.63 -2.70 27.33
C ALA A 33 -5.21 -3.36 26.06
N ALA A 34 -5.55 -2.59 25.03
CA ALA A 34 -6.00 -3.12 23.75
C ALA A 34 -4.88 -3.83 22.99
N VAL A 35 -3.66 -3.27 22.98
CA VAL A 35 -2.48 -3.89 22.37
C VAL A 35 -2.14 -5.21 23.08
N ASP A 36 -2.12 -5.22 24.41
CA ASP A 36 -1.85 -6.41 25.21
C ASP A 36 -2.91 -7.49 24.99
N ALA A 37 -4.20 -7.10 24.94
CA ALA A 37 -5.29 -8.03 24.69
C ALA A 37 -5.21 -8.65 23.28
N ALA A 38 -4.90 -7.85 22.26
CA ALA A 38 -4.71 -8.35 20.89
C ALA A 38 -3.54 -9.33 20.82
N TYR A 39 -2.39 -8.97 21.41
CA TYR A 39 -1.23 -9.85 21.46
C TYR A 39 -1.54 -11.17 22.19
N ALA A 40 -2.12 -11.10 23.39
CA ALA A 40 -2.48 -12.28 24.17
C ALA A 40 -3.46 -13.20 23.43
N LYS A 41 -4.40 -12.63 22.67
CA LYS A 41 -5.39 -13.38 21.88
C LYS A 41 -4.74 -14.15 20.73
N TYR A 42 -3.78 -13.55 20.02
CA TYR A 42 -3.28 -14.08 18.74
C TYR A 42 -1.86 -14.67 18.79
N LYS A 43 -1.07 -14.46 19.86
CA LYS A 43 0.33 -14.95 19.93
C LYS A 43 0.54 -16.46 19.78
N ASN A 44 -0.50 -17.26 19.96
CA ASN A 44 -0.46 -18.73 19.83
C ASN A 44 -1.22 -19.23 18.59
N LEU A 45 -1.70 -18.32 17.73
CA LEU A 45 -2.36 -18.70 16.49
C LEU A 45 -1.29 -19.15 15.49
N ASP A 46 -1.28 -20.44 15.19
CA ASP A 46 -0.28 -21.11 14.32
C ASP A 46 -0.95 -21.56 13.02
N GLU A 47 -1.47 -20.59 12.26
CA GLU A 47 -2.10 -20.81 10.95
C GLU A 47 -1.34 -20.08 9.85
N GLY A 48 -1.51 -20.52 8.61
CA GLY A 48 -0.80 -19.96 7.45
C GLY A 48 0.59 -20.56 7.25
N ALA A 49 1.38 -19.91 6.39
CA ALA A 49 2.74 -20.30 6.09
C ALA A 49 3.56 -19.07 5.71
N ASN A 50 4.88 -19.12 5.97
CA ASN A 50 5.79 -18.12 5.44
C ASN A 50 5.73 -18.09 3.91
N ALA A 51 6.01 -16.93 3.34
CA ALA A 51 6.30 -16.83 1.92
C ALA A 51 7.54 -17.66 1.59
N ASP A 52 7.43 -18.54 0.59
CA ASP A 52 8.46 -19.53 0.23
C ASP A 52 8.94 -19.40 -1.23
N TYR A 53 8.41 -18.42 -1.97
CA TYR A 53 8.79 -18.17 -3.35
C TYR A 53 10.24 -17.68 -3.50
N ILE A 54 10.84 -17.18 -2.41
CA ILE A 54 12.29 -16.96 -2.29
C ILE A 54 12.87 -17.55 -1.00
N PRO A 55 14.11 -18.09 -1.03
CA PRO A 55 14.71 -18.74 0.14
C PRO A 55 14.90 -17.84 1.37
N ALA A 56 15.10 -16.54 1.18
CA ALA A 56 15.31 -15.61 2.30
C ALA A 56 14.06 -15.48 3.19
N LEU A 57 12.87 -15.44 2.60
CA LEU A 57 11.60 -15.34 3.33
C LEU A 57 11.22 -16.66 4.01
N ALA A 58 11.52 -17.80 3.38
CA ALA A 58 11.23 -19.11 3.94
C ALA A 58 11.95 -19.38 5.27
N LYS A 59 13.08 -18.70 5.53
CA LYS A 59 13.92 -18.88 6.73
C LYS A 59 13.49 -18.04 7.94
N VAL A 60 12.57 -17.09 7.76
CA VAL A 60 12.09 -16.24 8.85
C VAL A 60 11.44 -17.12 9.93
N ASP A 61 11.69 -16.86 11.20
CA ASP A 61 11.06 -17.64 12.28
C ASP A 61 9.54 -17.37 12.26
N PRO A 62 8.70 -18.39 12.00
CA PRO A 62 7.25 -18.21 11.91
C PRO A 62 6.62 -17.82 13.26
N LYS A 63 7.35 -17.92 14.37
CA LYS A 63 6.89 -17.51 15.70
C LYS A 63 7.08 -16.01 15.98
N LEU A 64 7.68 -15.26 15.05
CA LEU A 64 7.84 -13.82 15.18
C LEU A 64 6.48 -13.14 15.12
N PHE A 65 6.05 -12.57 16.24
CA PHE A 65 4.82 -11.81 16.34
C PHE A 65 5.00 -10.61 17.26
N GLY A 66 4.60 -9.44 16.77
CA GLY A 66 4.74 -8.17 17.46
C GLY A 66 3.67 -7.19 17.00
N ILE A 67 3.25 -6.32 17.92
CA ILE A 67 2.30 -5.25 17.66
C ILE A 67 2.92 -3.96 18.17
N ALA A 68 2.89 -2.92 17.33
CA ALA A 68 3.27 -1.57 17.71
C ALA A 68 2.19 -0.58 17.27
N VAL A 69 1.82 0.33 18.16
CA VAL A 69 0.93 1.46 17.89
C VAL A 69 1.67 2.73 18.27
N VAL A 70 1.71 3.69 17.34
CA VAL A 70 2.27 5.03 17.57
C VAL A 70 1.15 6.05 17.41
N ASP A 71 0.86 6.81 18.46
CA ASP A 71 -0.16 7.86 18.41
C ASP A 71 0.39 9.14 17.75
N ALA A 72 -0.50 10.10 17.45
CA ALA A 72 -0.13 11.38 16.84
C ALA A 72 0.77 12.26 17.74
N ASN A 73 0.95 11.91 19.01
CA ASN A 73 1.86 12.59 19.94
C ASN A 73 3.21 11.87 20.07
N GLY A 74 3.44 10.80 19.30
CA GLY A 74 4.66 9.99 19.36
C GLY A 74 4.71 9.01 20.54
N ARG A 75 3.59 8.75 21.24
CA ARG A 75 3.56 7.70 22.27
C ARG A 75 3.50 6.34 21.61
N VAL A 76 4.34 5.44 22.11
CA VAL A 76 4.52 4.09 21.57
C VAL A 76 3.92 3.08 22.55
N TYR A 77 3.08 2.19 22.02
CA TYR A 77 2.45 1.08 22.75
C TYR A 77 2.78 -0.21 22.03
N THR A 78 3.32 -1.18 22.75
CA THR A 78 3.83 -2.41 22.11
C THR A 78 3.53 -3.66 22.92
N ALA A 79 3.49 -4.80 22.22
CA ALA A 79 3.49 -6.13 22.80
C ALA A 79 4.16 -7.13 21.84
N GLY A 80 4.85 -8.13 22.36
CA GLY A 80 5.57 -9.13 21.55
C GLY A 80 6.94 -8.66 21.06
N ASN A 81 7.40 -9.28 19.97
CA ASN A 81 8.71 -9.00 19.36
C ASN A 81 8.73 -7.62 18.70
N GLN A 82 9.70 -6.79 19.05
CA GLN A 82 9.85 -5.41 18.55
C GLN A 82 11.23 -5.16 17.93
N SER A 83 12.14 -6.12 18.03
CA SER A 83 13.56 -5.94 17.73
C SER A 83 14.01 -6.72 16.51
N THR A 84 13.25 -7.72 16.07
CA THR A 84 13.57 -8.45 14.84
C THR A 84 13.18 -7.61 13.63
N GLU A 85 14.16 -7.28 12.82
CA GLU A 85 13.96 -6.60 11.55
C GLU A 85 13.59 -7.62 10.47
N VAL A 86 12.60 -7.28 9.66
CA VAL A 86 12.14 -8.06 8.51
C VAL A 86 11.99 -7.12 7.32
N SER A 87 12.12 -7.66 6.11
CA SER A 87 11.96 -6.89 4.89
C SER A 87 10.55 -6.29 4.79
N ILE A 88 10.48 -5.02 4.39
CA ILE A 88 9.25 -4.23 4.28
C ILE A 88 8.31 -4.73 3.16
N GLN A 89 8.86 -5.40 2.15
CA GLN A 89 8.13 -5.99 1.03
C GLN A 89 7.17 -4.98 0.36
N SER A 90 5.96 -5.41 0.01
CA SER A 90 4.97 -4.56 -0.66
C SER A 90 4.45 -3.39 0.19
N ILE A 91 4.77 -3.29 1.50
CA ILE A 91 4.46 -2.09 2.29
C ILE A 91 5.24 -0.88 1.73
N SER A 92 6.41 -1.11 1.14
CA SER A 92 7.22 -0.08 0.44
C SER A 92 6.43 0.73 -0.59
N LYS A 93 5.43 0.12 -1.24
CA LYS A 93 4.57 0.77 -2.25
C LYS A 93 3.89 2.03 -1.71
N VAL A 94 3.46 2.00 -0.45
CA VAL A 94 2.80 3.14 0.20
C VAL A 94 3.75 4.32 0.30
N TYR A 95 4.99 4.07 0.74
CA TYR A 95 5.98 5.13 0.93
C TYR A 95 6.50 5.69 -0.39
N THR A 96 6.76 4.85 -1.41
CA THR A 96 7.17 5.34 -2.73
C THR A 96 6.04 6.13 -3.41
N MET A 97 4.78 5.68 -3.28
CA MET A 97 3.63 6.45 -3.75
C MET A 97 3.57 7.83 -3.05
N ALA A 98 3.70 7.86 -1.72
CA ALA A 98 3.68 9.11 -0.96
C ALA A 98 4.81 10.07 -1.37
N LEU A 99 6.01 9.55 -1.62
CA LEU A 99 7.13 10.34 -2.16
C LEU A 99 6.79 10.96 -3.52
N VAL A 100 6.20 10.19 -4.45
CA VAL A 100 5.79 10.74 -5.74
C VAL A 100 4.73 11.83 -5.57
N MET A 101 3.77 11.63 -4.66
CA MET A 101 2.76 12.66 -4.33
C MET A 101 3.39 13.92 -3.73
N ASP A 102 4.41 13.78 -2.88
CA ASP A 102 5.16 14.92 -2.33
C ASP A 102 5.90 15.69 -3.44
N GLN A 103 6.53 14.96 -4.38
CA GLN A 103 7.30 15.57 -5.47
C GLN A 103 6.44 16.16 -6.60
N GLN A 104 5.24 15.63 -6.83
CA GLN A 104 4.44 15.87 -8.05
C GLN A 104 2.94 16.08 -7.84
N SER A 105 2.45 16.09 -6.59
CA SER A 105 1.04 16.15 -6.16
C SER A 105 0.26 14.82 -6.20
N PRO A 106 -0.78 14.67 -5.35
CA PRO A 106 -1.71 13.54 -5.42
C PRO A 106 -2.41 13.39 -6.77
N ASP A 107 -2.80 14.51 -7.40
CA ASP A 107 -3.47 14.52 -8.70
C ASP A 107 -2.61 13.89 -9.80
N PHE A 108 -1.28 14.00 -9.69
CA PHE A 108 -0.38 13.37 -10.65
C PHE A 108 -0.47 11.84 -10.60
N ILE A 109 -0.51 11.23 -9.41
CA ILE A 109 -0.71 9.78 -9.26
C ILE A 109 -2.08 9.37 -9.81
N LEU A 110 -3.13 10.10 -9.45
CA LEU A 110 -4.50 9.80 -9.88
C LEU A 110 -4.62 9.83 -11.41
N ASN A 111 -4.05 10.85 -12.06
CA ASN A 111 -4.14 11.03 -13.50
C ASN A 111 -3.19 10.12 -14.30
N SER A 112 -2.07 9.69 -13.71
CA SER A 112 -1.05 8.91 -14.40
C SER A 112 -1.20 7.40 -14.21
N ILE A 113 -1.66 6.96 -13.04
CA ILE A 113 -1.80 5.53 -12.68
C ILE A 113 -3.27 5.20 -12.42
N GLY A 114 -3.93 5.96 -11.56
CA GLY A 114 -5.28 5.68 -11.05
C GLY A 114 -5.30 5.36 -9.56
N ALA A 115 -6.50 5.20 -9.02
CA ALA A 115 -6.74 4.86 -7.61
C ALA A 115 -7.73 3.70 -7.42
N ASP A 116 -8.17 3.07 -8.52
CA ASP A 116 -9.22 2.07 -8.48
C ASP A 116 -8.66 0.66 -8.22
N ALA A 117 -9.47 -0.15 -7.55
CA ALA A 117 -9.16 -1.55 -7.36
C ALA A 117 -9.20 -2.30 -8.70
N THR A 118 -8.21 -3.16 -8.96
CA THR A 118 -8.11 -3.90 -10.23
C THR A 118 -9.09 -5.08 -10.32
N GLY A 119 -9.76 -5.44 -9.23
CA GLY A 119 -10.56 -6.67 -9.11
C GLY A 119 -9.75 -7.98 -9.25
N MET A 120 -8.41 -7.88 -9.34
CA MET A 120 -7.51 -8.98 -9.69
C MET A 120 -6.38 -9.13 -8.67
N ARG A 121 -5.60 -10.21 -8.79
CA ARG A 121 -4.39 -10.40 -7.98
C ARG A 121 -3.41 -9.23 -8.18
N PHE A 122 -2.68 -8.90 -7.12
CA PHE A 122 -1.76 -7.76 -7.06
C PHE A 122 -0.68 -7.71 -8.16
N ASN A 123 -0.37 -8.82 -8.81
CA ASN A 123 0.64 -8.93 -9.88
C ASN A 123 0.04 -9.38 -11.22
N SER A 124 -1.28 -9.19 -11.42
CA SER A 124 -1.98 -9.64 -12.61
C SER A 124 -1.54 -8.88 -13.85
N ILE A 125 -1.09 -9.61 -14.88
CA ILE A 125 -0.87 -9.04 -16.22
C ILE A 125 -2.21 -8.84 -16.93
N VAL A 126 -3.20 -9.67 -16.64
CA VAL A 126 -4.56 -9.55 -17.21
C VAL A 126 -5.18 -8.19 -16.87
N SER A 127 -4.99 -7.68 -15.64
CA SER A 127 -5.47 -6.33 -15.30
C SER A 127 -4.72 -5.23 -16.02
N VAL A 128 -3.44 -5.43 -16.38
CA VAL A 128 -2.69 -4.46 -17.20
C VAL A 128 -3.25 -4.43 -18.62
N GLU A 129 -3.44 -5.59 -19.24
CA GLU A 129 -3.98 -5.72 -20.60
C GLU A 129 -5.42 -5.19 -20.71
N TRP A 130 -6.28 -5.51 -19.74
CA TRP A 130 -7.68 -5.02 -19.71
C TRP A 130 -7.78 -3.52 -19.47
N SER A 131 -6.88 -2.96 -18.66
CA SER A 131 -6.79 -1.52 -18.45
C SER A 131 -6.17 -0.77 -19.63
N TYR A 132 -5.53 -1.47 -20.58
CA TYR A 132 -4.90 -0.82 -21.71
C TYR A 132 -5.91 -0.35 -22.76
N LYS A 133 -5.87 0.96 -23.06
CA LYS A 133 -6.79 1.64 -23.97
C LYS A 133 -6.76 1.08 -25.40
N GLY A 134 -5.63 0.52 -25.84
CA GLY A 134 -5.48 -0.05 -27.19
C GLY A 134 -6.28 -1.33 -27.43
N LEU A 135 -6.82 -1.96 -26.38
CA LEU A 135 -7.58 -3.22 -26.46
C LEU A 135 -9.06 -3.05 -26.07
N GLY A 136 -9.58 -1.83 -26.06
CA GLY A 136 -10.97 -1.56 -25.68
C GLY A 136 -11.19 -1.46 -24.17
N GLY A 137 -10.13 -1.29 -23.38
CA GLY A 137 -10.20 -0.93 -21.97
C GLY A 137 -11.08 0.32 -21.77
N SER A 138 -11.87 0.32 -20.69
CA SER A 138 -12.98 1.26 -20.54
C SER A 138 -12.52 2.72 -20.63
N LYS A 139 -13.27 3.53 -21.40
CA LYS A 139 -13.35 4.97 -21.18
C LYS A 139 -14.17 5.24 -19.93
N LEU A 140 -13.78 4.73 -18.76
CA LEU A 140 -14.15 5.49 -17.58
C LEU A 140 -13.40 6.80 -17.72
N GLU A 141 -14.14 7.90 -17.65
CA GLU A 141 -13.62 9.25 -17.83
C GLU A 141 -12.48 9.58 -16.83
N ASN A 142 -12.21 8.67 -15.86
CA ASN A 142 -11.19 8.75 -14.82
C ASN A 142 -10.29 7.50 -14.66
N GLY A 143 -9.81 6.89 -15.75
CA GLY A 143 -8.54 6.14 -15.70
C GLY A 143 -8.62 4.61 -15.82
N ALA A 144 -7.44 4.00 -15.94
CA ALA A 144 -7.27 2.54 -15.90
C ALA A 144 -7.73 2.01 -14.53
N GLU A 145 -8.33 0.81 -14.49
CA GLU A 145 -8.57 0.06 -13.25
C GLU A 145 -7.21 -0.41 -12.70
N MET A 146 -6.47 0.53 -12.11
CA MET A 146 -5.10 0.39 -11.64
C MET A 146 -4.88 1.35 -10.47
N ASN A 147 -3.93 0.99 -9.61
CA ASN A 147 -3.52 1.80 -8.47
C ASN A 147 -2.04 1.52 -8.15
N PRO A 148 -1.35 2.42 -7.42
CA PRO A 148 0.05 2.27 -7.07
C PRO A 148 0.35 1.13 -6.08
N LEU A 149 -0.67 0.43 -5.56
CA LEU A 149 -0.51 -0.62 -4.54
C LEU A 149 -0.49 -2.05 -5.14
N VAL A 150 -0.77 -2.19 -6.44
CA VAL A 150 -0.48 -3.40 -7.23
C VAL A 150 0.89 -3.28 -7.91
N ASN A 151 1.55 -4.40 -8.24
CA ASN A 151 2.91 -4.39 -8.79
C ASN A 151 3.07 -3.50 -10.04
N PRO A 152 2.16 -3.53 -11.04
CA PRO A 152 2.30 -2.66 -12.21
C PRO A 152 2.27 -1.17 -11.87
N GLY A 153 1.36 -0.76 -10.98
CA GLY A 153 1.28 0.62 -10.52
C GLY A 153 2.46 1.01 -9.63
N ALA A 154 2.93 0.11 -8.76
CA ALA A 154 4.08 0.37 -7.90
C ALA A 154 5.37 0.57 -8.70
N ILE A 155 5.65 -0.31 -9.67
CA ILE A 155 6.82 -0.18 -10.56
C ILE A 155 6.72 1.12 -11.38
N THR A 156 5.52 1.48 -11.82
CA THR A 156 5.26 2.75 -12.51
C THR A 156 5.54 3.94 -11.59
N ALA A 157 5.06 3.93 -10.35
CA ALA A 157 5.33 4.97 -9.36
C ALA A 157 6.83 5.08 -9.04
N THR A 158 7.55 3.96 -8.92
CA THR A 158 9.01 3.96 -8.77
C THR A 158 9.70 4.65 -9.95
N SER A 159 9.23 4.45 -11.18
CA SER A 159 9.76 5.16 -12.37
C SER A 159 9.48 6.66 -12.40
N MET A 160 8.53 7.13 -11.59
CA MET A 160 8.12 8.55 -11.53
C MET A 160 8.89 9.35 -10.48
N VAL A 161 9.67 8.70 -9.61
CA VAL A 161 10.51 9.39 -8.63
C VAL A 161 11.56 10.23 -9.35
N LYS A 162 11.66 11.51 -9.00
CA LYS A 162 12.59 12.46 -9.64
C LYS A 162 14.05 12.05 -9.38
N GLY A 163 14.85 12.07 -10.43
CA GLY A 163 16.30 11.89 -10.38
C GLY A 163 16.88 11.69 -11.78
N SER A 164 18.14 12.06 -11.97
CA SER A 164 18.86 11.96 -13.26
C SER A 164 19.63 10.65 -13.38
N SER A 165 19.77 9.91 -12.28
CA SER A 165 20.46 8.63 -12.23
C SER A 165 19.76 7.66 -11.27
N ARG A 166 20.02 6.36 -11.43
CA ARG A 166 19.56 5.33 -10.48
C ARG A 166 19.91 5.69 -9.02
N GLY A 167 21.12 6.21 -8.78
CA GLY A 167 21.59 6.56 -7.45
C GLY A 167 20.83 7.74 -6.84
N GLU A 168 20.52 8.76 -7.63
CA GLU A 168 19.69 9.89 -7.18
C GLU A 168 18.25 9.44 -6.85
N ILE A 169 17.67 8.59 -7.71
CA ILE A 169 16.33 8.04 -7.49
C ILE A 169 16.28 7.19 -6.21
N TRP A 170 17.23 6.26 -6.07
CA TRP A 170 17.33 5.43 -4.87
C TRP A 170 17.55 6.27 -3.61
N GLY A 171 18.48 7.24 -3.66
CA GLY A 171 18.74 8.14 -2.54
C GLY A 171 17.51 8.94 -2.13
N SER A 172 16.65 9.35 -3.07
CA SER A 172 15.38 9.99 -2.73
C SER A 172 14.42 9.06 -2.01
N ILE A 173 14.34 7.79 -2.43
CA ILE A 173 13.47 6.77 -1.80
C ILE A 173 13.99 6.44 -0.40
N GLU A 174 15.27 6.12 -0.27
CA GLU A 174 15.93 5.79 0.99
C GLU A 174 15.79 6.93 2.00
N ASN A 175 16.05 8.18 1.59
CA ASN A 175 15.89 9.34 2.47
C ASN A 175 14.45 9.53 2.93
N PHE A 176 13.46 9.32 2.05
CA PHE A 176 12.05 9.42 2.42
C PHE A 176 11.67 8.34 3.43
N TYR A 177 12.13 7.11 3.24
CA TYR A 177 11.85 5.98 4.13
C TYR A 177 12.50 6.21 5.50
N ASN A 178 13.75 6.68 5.51
CA ASN A 178 14.47 7.02 6.73
C ASN A 178 13.77 8.14 7.52
N ALA A 179 13.30 9.17 6.82
CA ALA A 179 12.53 10.25 7.44
C ALA A 179 11.22 9.74 8.04
N ALA A 180 10.50 8.88 7.31
CA ALA A 180 9.24 8.30 7.79
C ALA A 180 9.43 7.35 8.98
N ALA A 181 10.54 6.62 9.03
CA ALA A 181 10.88 5.71 10.14
C ALA A 181 11.52 6.43 11.34
N GLY A 182 11.96 7.68 11.18
CA GLY A 182 12.70 8.42 12.20
C GLY A 182 14.09 7.86 12.51
N ARG A 183 14.64 7.00 11.64
CA ARG A 183 15.95 6.37 11.78
C ARG A 183 16.52 5.97 10.41
N GLN A 184 17.79 5.62 10.37
CA GLN A 184 18.37 4.97 9.20
C GLN A 184 17.88 3.51 9.12
N LEU A 185 17.41 3.14 7.94
CA LEU A 185 17.02 1.79 7.54
C LEU A 185 18.13 1.18 6.68
N THR A 186 18.09 -0.13 6.48
CA THR A 186 19.11 -0.86 5.73
C THR A 186 18.46 -1.83 4.79
N VAL A 187 18.98 -1.95 3.57
CA VAL A 187 18.55 -3.00 2.64
C VAL A 187 19.08 -4.35 3.12
N LEU A 188 18.17 -5.30 3.34
CA LEU A 188 18.50 -6.71 3.55
C LEU A 188 18.99 -7.32 2.24
N ARG A 189 20.32 -7.39 2.11
CA ARG A 189 20.98 -7.73 0.85
C ARG A 189 20.63 -9.13 0.35
N ASP A 190 20.49 -10.08 1.25
CA ASP A 190 20.11 -11.47 0.95
C ASP A 190 18.67 -11.57 0.39
N VAL A 191 17.75 -10.74 0.90
CA VAL A 191 16.39 -10.61 0.36
C VAL A 191 16.43 -9.99 -1.02
N TYR A 192 17.15 -8.87 -1.20
CA TYR A 192 17.28 -8.20 -2.50
C TYR A 192 17.84 -9.14 -3.57
N GLU A 193 18.93 -9.86 -3.27
CA GLU A 193 19.55 -10.80 -4.22
C GLU A 193 18.60 -11.95 -4.57
N SER A 194 17.84 -12.45 -3.59
CA SER A 194 16.87 -13.52 -3.82
C SER A 194 15.68 -13.07 -4.68
N GLU A 195 15.14 -11.88 -4.40
CA GLU A 195 14.07 -11.27 -5.21
C GLU A 195 14.58 -10.97 -6.62
N ALA A 196 15.74 -10.33 -6.76
CA ALA A 196 16.31 -9.96 -8.06
C ALA A 196 16.56 -11.18 -8.96
N ALA A 197 16.94 -12.33 -8.38
CA ALA A 197 17.13 -13.57 -9.12
C ALA A 197 15.82 -14.18 -9.66
N THR A 198 14.66 -13.82 -9.09
CA THR A 198 13.36 -14.47 -9.36
C THR A 198 12.24 -13.50 -9.80
N ASN A 199 12.55 -12.22 -9.99
CA ASN A 199 11.57 -11.18 -10.30
C ASN A 199 11.21 -11.08 -11.80
N GLN A 200 11.40 -12.12 -12.62
CA GLN A 200 11.16 -12.07 -14.08
C GLN A 200 9.74 -11.60 -14.42
N ARG A 201 8.75 -11.92 -13.58
CA ARG A 201 7.38 -11.42 -13.75
C ARG A 201 7.31 -9.90 -13.59
N ASN A 202 8.03 -9.31 -12.63
CA ASN A 202 8.10 -7.85 -12.49
C ASN A 202 8.86 -7.21 -13.65
N GLN A 203 9.90 -7.87 -14.19
CA GLN A 203 10.57 -7.41 -15.41
C GLN A 203 9.61 -7.37 -16.61
N ALA A 204 8.81 -8.42 -16.80
CA ALA A 204 7.77 -8.46 -17.83
C ALA A 204 6.71 -7.37 -17.63
N ILE A 205 6.24 -7.16 -16.40
CA ILE A 205 5.32 -6.07 -16.06
C ILE A 205 5.95 -4.71 -16.38
N GLY A 206 7.21 -4.46 -15.98
CA GLY A 206 7.91 -3.21 -16.27
C GLY A 206 7.99 -2.92 -17.78
N MET A 207 8.29 -3.95 -18.58
CA MET A 207 8.31 -3.82 -20.05
C MET A 207 6.92 -3.55 -20.63
N LEU A 208 5.86 -4.18 -20.11
CA LEU A 208 4.48 -3.90 -20.55
C LEU A 208 4.06 -2.46 -20.20
N MET A 209 4.34 -2.01 -18.98
CA MET A 209 4.04 -0.65 -18.56
C MET A 209 4.80 0.40 -19.40
N TYR A 210 6.01 0.08 -19.84
CA TYR A 210 6.76 0.89 -20.80
C TYR A 210 6.12 0.89 -22.19
N ALA A 211 5.79 -0.29 -22.73
CA ALA A 211 5.12 -0.42 -24.04
C ALA A 211 3.79 0.34 -24.09
N TYR A 212 3.10 0.44 -22.96
CA TYR A 212 1.82 1.15 -22.82
C TYR A 212 1.97 2.62 -22.42
N GLY A 213 3.19 3.10 -22.26
CA GLY A 213 3.50 4.50 -22.01
C GLY A 213 3.23 4.97 -20.58
N TYR A 214 3.05 4.07 -19.62
CA TYR A 214 3.00 4.41 -18.20
C TYR A 214 4.41 4.73 -17.68
N ILE A 215 5.38 3.91 -18.05
CA ILE A 215 6.80 4.17 -17.81
C ILE A 215 7.37 4.88 -19.04
N LYS A 216 8.11 5.97 -18.84
CA LYS A 216 8.65 6.77 -19.94
C LYS A 216 10.04 6.36 -20.37
N ASP A 217 10.87 5.91 -19.43
CA ASP A 217 12.26 5.52 -19.67
C ASP A 217 12.72 4.45 -18.66
N ASN A 218 13.75 3.69 -19.03
CA ASN A 218 14.47 2.74 -18.16
C ASN A 218 13.58 1.78 -17.32
N PRO A 219 12.63 1.03 -17.91
CA PRO A 219 11.72 0.16 -17.14
C PRO A 219 12.44 -0.88 -16.27
N LEU A 220 13.57 -1.43 -16.72
CA LEU A 220 14.34 -2.38 -15.91
C LEU A 220 15.02 -1.72 -14.70
N GLN A 221 15.39 -0.44 -14.80
CA GLN A 221 15.87 0.32 -13.64
C GLN A 221 14.76 0.53 -12.62
N ALA A 222 13.53 0.85 -13.08
CA ALA A 222 12.38 0.96 -12.18
C ALA A 222 12.09 -0.37 -11.45
N VAL A 223 12.20 -1.50 -12.15
CA VAL A 223 12.04 -2.83 -11.55
C VAL A 223 13.16 -3.16 -10.54
N ASP A 224 14.40 -2.80 -10.86
CA ASP A 224 15.54 -2.98 -9.95
C ASP A 224 15.36 -2.17 -8.65
N ILE A 225 15.06 -0.88 -8.77
CA ILE A 225 14.80 0.02 -7.63
C ILE A 225 13.56 -0.45 -6.85
N TYR A 226 12.50 -0.90 -7.54
CA TYR A 226 11.31 -1.48 -6.90
C TYR A 226 11.67 -2.72 -6.07
N THR A 227 12.59 -3.54 -6.57
CA THR A 227 13.09 -4.73 -5.85
C THR A 227 13.92 -4.32 -4.63
N GLU A 228 14.75 -3.28 -4.75
CA GLU A 228 15.55 -2.73 -3.66
C GLU A 228 14.67 -2.13 -2.55
N GLN A 229 13.65 -1.34 -2.88
CA GLN A 229 12.73 -0.77 -1.87
C GLN A 229 11.92 -1.85 -1.12
N CYS A 230 11.59 -2.97 -1.78
CA CYS A 230 10.93 -4.10 -1.11
C CYS A 230 11.86 -4.79 -0.13
N SER A 231 13.17 -4.63 -0.28
CA SER A 231 14.20 -5.29 0.52
C SER A 231 14.74 -4.42 1.65
N VAL A 232 14.24 -3.20 1.81
CA VAL A 232 14.47 -2.35 3.02
C VAL A 232 13.93 -3.03 4.26
#